data_AF-A0A3D3J1P2-F1
#
_entry.id   AF-A0A3D3J1P2-F1
#
_cell.length_a   1.000
_cell.length_b   1.000
_cell.length_c   1.000
_cell.angle_alpha   90.00
_cell.angle_beta   90.00
_cell.angle_gamma   90.00
#
_symmetry.space_group_name_H-M   'P 1'
#
loop_
_entity.id
_entity.type
_entity.pdbx_description
1 polymer ?
#
loop_
_entity_poly.entity_id
_entity_poly.type
_entity_poly.pdbx_seq_one_letter_code
_entity_poly.pdbx_strand_id
1 'polypeptide(L)'
;SCGIGHTRWATHGEPSENNAHPHHSDDYEVVGVHNGIIENYIEIKDKLLKKDYSFYSDTDTEAIVKLIDYYYKKYKLGPVDALAKTMVRVRGSYALAVMFKDYPNEIWVARKDSPMIIGVDKNASFVASDVPAILKYTRNVYYIGNMEMACLKDKEVHFYNIDGEEIGKDLTRVEWDAEAAEKGGFEHFMMKEIHEQPVAVRDTINAYLKDDNSVDLEGVGLKDEDLKKLSEVHISACGSAYHVGMVAQYVIEKLARVPVRVELASEFRYRNPILAPDSMVIAISQSGETADTLAAIREAKKLGIKTMGIVNVVGSTIAREADHVMYTMAGPEIAVATTKAYSAQLIAMYLLAIKLAYVRGNIDKKRYDELLNELKTLPAKIERSLEDKERLQWFTAKFSNVHDVFFIGRGIDYAISLEGSLKMKEISYVHSGAYAAGELKHGTISLVEDGTLIIGVLTQSDLYEKTVSNMVEVKSRGAYLCGITSSGNYEIEDTADFTVYIPKTEEIFEASLAVVPLQLMGYYMSVARGLDVDKPRNLAKSVTVE
;
A
#
# COMPACT_ATOMS: atom_id res chain seq x y z
N SER A 1 16.65 22.49 24.21
CA SER A 1 16.84 21.05 24.39
C SER A 1 16.20 20.34 23.21
N CYS A 2 16.80 19.26 22.72
CA CYS A 2 16.27 18.43 21.63
C CYS A 2 16.29 16.96 22.04
N GLY A 3 15.61 16.10 21.29
CA GLY A 3 15.59 14.65 21.54
C GLY A 3 15.09 13.87 20.34
N ILE A 4 15.45 12.59 20.29
CA ILE A 4 15.04 11.61 19.27
C ILE A 4 14.37 10.42 19.95
N GLY A 5 13.43 9.78 19.26
CA GLY A 5 12.72 8.59 19.75
C GLY A 5 12.36 7.66 18.59
N HIS A 6 12.07 6.39 18.89
CA HIS A 6 11.86 5.37 17.87
C HIS A 6 10.95 4.23 18.34
N THR A 7 10.14 3.70 17.42
CA THR A 7 9.38 2.45 17.59
C THR A 7 9.97 1.40 16.64
N ARG A 8 10.47 0.28 17.17
CA ARG A 8 11.27 -0.68 16.40
C ARG A 8 10.44 -1.88 15.90
N TRP A 9 10.55 -2.15 14.61
CA TRP A 9 10.25 -3.47 14.03
C TRP A 9 11.55 -4.26 13.87
N ALA A 10 11.65 -5.40 14.55
CA ALA A 10 12.92 -6.14 14.63
C ALA A 10 13.23 -6.89 13.33
N THR A 11 14.33 -6.53 12.67
CA THR A 11 14.90 -7.24 11.50
C THR A 11 16.16 -8.02 11.89
N HIS A 12 17.10 -7.37 12.60
CA HIS A 12 18.34 -7.95 13.10
C HIS A 12 18.37 -7.97 14.63
N GLY A 13 18.44 -9.15 15.26
CA GLY A 13 18.40 -9.28 16.72
C GLY A 13 16.98 -9.22 17.27
N GLU A 14 16.73 -10.02 18.30
CA GLU A 14 15.41 -10.18 18.91
C GLU A 14 14.87 -8.87 19.52
N PRO A 15 13.54 -8.75 19.71
CA PRO A 15 12.98 -7.66 20.51
C PRO A 15 13.49 -7.70 21.95
N SER A 16 14.41 -6.80 22.30
CA SER A 16 14.99 -6.66 23.64
C SER A 16 15.31 -5.20 23.94
N GLU A 17 15.48 -4.84 25.21
CA GLU A 17 15.88 -3.50 25.63
C GLU A 17 17.24 -3.09 25.03
N ASN A 18 18.19 -4.03 24.97
CA ASN A 18 19.52 -3.81 24.36
C ASN A 18 19.45 -3.52 22.85
N ASN A 19 18.47 -4.10 22.15
CA ASN A 19 18.27 -3.90 20.72
C ASN A 19 17.30 -2.75 20.41
N ALA A 20 16.74 -2.09 21.43
CA ALA A 20 15.88 -0.93 21.25
C ALA A 20 16.71 0.31 20.89
N HIS A 21 16.18 1.15 20.02
CA HIS A 21 16.76 2.45 19.69
C HIS A 21 16.34 3.48 20.75
N PRO A 22 17.12 4.56 21.00
CA PRO A 22 18.36 4.96 20.31
C PRO A 22 19.61 4.15 20.67
N HIS A 23 20.51 3.97 19.70
CA HIS A 23 21.85 3.45 19.94
C HIS A 23 22.86 4.59 20.14
N HIS A 24 24.03 4.28 20.69
CA HIS A 24 25.05 5.27 21.02
C HIS A 24 26.47 4.74 20.80
N SER A 25 27.43 5.66 20.61
CA SER A 25 28.87 5.37 20.68
C SER A 25 29.33 5.15 22.13
N ASP A 26 30.54 4.62 22.31
CA ASP A 26 31.05 4.19 23.62
C ASP A 26 31.14 5.32 24.67
N ASP A 27 31.39 6.54 24.22
CA ASP A 27 31.47 7.75 25.04
C ASP A 27 30.24 8.67 24.94
N TYR A 28 29.17 8.17 24.31
CA TYR A 28 27.94 8.91 24.04
C TYR A 28 28.16 10.18 23.21
N GLU A 29 29.25 10.25 22.42
CA GLU A 29 29.49 11.37 21.52
C GLU A 29 28.44 11.42 20.41
N VAL A 30 28.02 10.25 19.90
CA VAL A 30 26.97 10.12 18.90
C VAL A 30 25.86 9.25 19.45
N VAL A 31 24.61 9.73 19.36
CA VAL A 31 23.40 8.97 19.68
C VAL A 31 22.48 9.00 18.47
N GLY A 32 21.87 7.88 18.09
CA GLY A 32 21.11 7.79 16.84
C GLY A 32 19.94 6.81 16.85
N VAL A 33 18.94 7.13 16.06
CA VAL A 33 17.83 6.24 15.68
C VAL A 33 17.86 6.01 14.17
N HIS A 34 17.37 4.85 13.76
CA HIS A 34 17.45 4.35 12.39
C HIS A 34 16.16 3.64 12.01
N ASN A 35 15.61 3.96 10.85
CA ASN A 35 14.63 3.13 10.17
C ASN A 35 15.22 2.64 8.84
N GLY A 36 15.23 1.33 8.61
CA GLY A 36 15.89 0.71 7.45
C GLY A 36 16.69 -0.54 7.79
N ILE A 37 17.53 -0.99 6.85
CA ILE A 37 18.44 -2.14 6.99
C ILE A 37 19.82 -1.76 6.43
N ILE A 38 20.87 -1.99 7.23
CA ILE A 38 22.26 -1.84 6.80
C ILE A 38 22.83 -3.21 6.38
N GLU A 39 22.84 -3.47 5.08
CA GLU A 39 23.21 -4.78 4.51
C GLU A 39 24.66 -5.18 4.80
N ASN A 40 25.57 -4.22 4.89
CA ASN A 40 27.00 -4.47 5.14
C ASN A 40 27.43 -4.21 6.60
N TYR A 41 26.50 -4.32 7.55
CA TYR A 41 26.80 -4.05 8.96
C TYR A 41 27.89 -4.96 9.53
N ILE A 42 28.01 -6.21 9.09
CA ILE A 42 29.08 -7.14 9.51
C ILE A 42 30.46 -6.60 9.11
N GLU A 43 30.61 -6.15 7.86
CA GLU A 43 31.87 -5.57 7.37
C GLU A 43 32.25 -4.29 8.15
N ILE A 44 31.23 -3.49 8.49
CA ILE A 44 31.39 -2.27 9.30
C ILE A 44 31.81 -2.63 10.73
N LYS A 45 31.13 -3.60 11.36
CA LYS A 45 31.42 -4.10 12.72
C LYS A 45 32.85 -4.63 12.81
N ASP A 46 33.27 -5.49 11.88
CA ASP A 46 34.63 -6.04 11.83
C ASP A 46 35.71 -4.97 11.68
N LYS A 47 35.43 -3.93 10.88
CA LYS A 47 36.33 -2.79 10.72
C LYS A 47 36.46 -1.98 12.01
N LEU A 48 35.35 -1.76 12.72
CA LEU A 48 35.32 -0.96 13.95
C LEU A 48 35.91 -1.71 15.16
N LEU A 49 35.73 -3.03 15.23
CA LEU A 49 36.41 -3.89 16.22
C LEU A 49 37.95 -3.76 16.11
N LYS A 50 38.49 -3.65 14.89
CA LYS A 50 39.93 -3.39 14.64
C LYS A 50 40.36 -1.95 14.95
N LYS A 51 39.44 -1.10 15.38
CA LYS A 51 39.63 0.30 15.77
C LYS A 51 39.21 0.54 17.22
N ASP A 52 39.22 -0.53 18.03
CA ASP A 52 38.96 -0.51 19.47
C ASP A 52 37.55 -0.07 19.88
N TYR A 53 36.56 -0.20 18.98
CA TYR A 53 35.14 -0.10 19.33
C TYR A 53 34.64 -1.42 19.91
N SER A 54 33.79 -1.36 20.94
CA SER A 54 33.01 -2.52 21.41
C SER A 54 31.62 -2.55 20.77
N PHE A 55 30.85 -3.61 20.95
CA PHE A 55 29.44 -3.70 20.50
C PHE A 55 28.61 -4.36 21.59
N TYR A 56 27.44 -3.81 21.90
CA TYR A 56 26.53 -4.30 22.95
C TYR A 56 25.19 -4.81 22.43
N SER A 57 24.88 -4.60 21.15
CA SER A 57 23.66 -5.08 20.51
C SER A 57 23.96 -5.99 19.32
N ASP A 58 22.90 -6.65 18.85
CA ASP A 58 22.92 -7.43 17.61
C ASP A 58 22.42 -6.63 16.41
N THR A 59 22.16 -5.33 16.59
CA THR A 59 21.54 -4.50 15.57
C THR A 59 22.56 -3.95 14.59
N ASP A 60 22.13 -3.89 13.34
CA ASP A 60 22.80 -3.18 12.27
C ASP A 60 22.89 -1.67 12.55
N THR A 61 21.94 -1.12 13.30
CA THR A 61 21.93 0.27 13.76
C THR A 61 23.12 0.63 14.66
N GLU A 62 23.55 -0.24 15.58
CA GLU A 62 24.73 0.08 16.42
C GLU A 62 25.98 0.29 15.55
N ALA A 63 26.13 -0.51 14.50
CA ALA A 63 27.24 -0.42 13.56
C ALA A 63 27.27 0.92 12.82
N ILE A 64 26.13 1.45 12.40
CA ILE A 64 26.09 2.74 11.71
C ILE A 64 26.33 3.92 12.66
N VAL A 65 25.82 3.89 13.89
CA VAL A 65 26.06 4.94 14.90
C VAL A 65 27.55 5.02 15.24
N LYS A 66 28.20 3.87 15.47
CA LYS A 66 29.65 3.81 15.73
C LYS A 66 30.49 4.17 14.50
N LEU A 67 30.01 3.91 13.29
CA LEU A 67 30.70 4.33 12.06
C LEU A 67 30.69 5.87 11.90
N ILE A 68 29.58 6.52 12.23
CA ILE A 68 29.47 7.99 12.25
C ILE A 68 30.47 8.55 13.27
N ASP A 69 30.49 8.01 14.49
CA ASP A 69 31.44 8.40 15.55
C ASP A 69 32.90 8.25 15.10
N TYR A 70 33.24 7.13 14.45
CA TYR A 70 34.58 6.88 13.91
C TYR A 70 34.99 7.96 12.91
N TYR A 71 34.11 8.32 11.97
CA TYR A 71 34.43 9.34 10.98
C TYR A 71 34.48 10.75 11.58
N TYR A 72 33.59 11.04 12.53
CA TYR A 72 33.58 12.28 13.28
C TYR A 72 34.91 12.51 14.01
N LYS A 73 35.37 11.54 14.80
CA LYS A 73 36.63 11.62 15.57
C LYS A 73 37.87 11.61 14.69
N LYS A 74 37.86 10.84 13.60
CA LYS A 74 39.01 10.69 12.71
C LYS A 74 39.32 11.96 11.92
N TYR A 75 38.29 12.59 11.35
CA TYR A 75 38.46 13.73 10.44
C TYR A 75 38.29 15.07 11.14
N LYS A 76 37.45 15.16 12.18
CA LYS A 76 37.20 16.41 12.94
C LYS A 76 36.75 17.57 12.04
N LEU A 77 36.00 17.25 10.98
CA LEU A 77 35.44 18.20 10.01
C LEU A 77 33.96 18.54 10.27
N GLY A 78 33.37 17.96 11.32
CA GLY A 78 31.99 18.21 11.75
C GLY A 78 30.97 17.15 11.30
N PRO A 79 29.70 17.31 11.68
CA PRO A 79 28.62 16.33 11.43
C PRO A 79 28.36 16.03 9.95
N VAL A 80 28.33 17.05 9.09
CA VAL A 80 28.09 16.88 7.64
C VAL A 80 29.12 15.94 7.03
N ASP A 81 30.41 16.15 7.33
CA ASP A 81 31.49 15.31 6.80
C ASP A 81 31.40 13.87 7.30
N ALA A 82 31.09 13.68 8.59
CA ALA A 82 30.95 12.37 9.19
C ALA A 82 29.77 11.58 8.59
N LEU A 83 28.63 12.24 8.39
CA LEU A 83 27.46 11.67 7.75
C LEU A 83 27.73 11.35 6.28
N ALA A 84 28.25 12.28 5.48
CA ALA A 84 28.58 12.07 4.07
C ALA A 84 29.53 10.87 3.87
N LYS A 85 30.59 10.78 4.68
CA LYS A 85 31.52 9.65 4.64
C LYS A 85 30.85 8.34 5.01
N THR A 86 29.99 8.34 6.02
CA THR A 86 29.21 7.18 6.43
C THR A 86 28.32 6.71 5.27
N MET A 87 27.53 7.62 4.69
CA MET A 87 26.56 7.31 3.64
C MET A 87 27.20 6.64 2.41
N VAL A 88 28.41 7.06 2.02
CA VAL A 88 29.13 6.45 0.89
C VAL A 88 29.66 5.03 1.18
N ARG A 89 29.78 4.63 2.46
CA ARG A 89 30.31 3.30 2.85
C ARG A 89 29.22 2.32 3.27
N VAL A 90 27.98 2.79 3.40
CA VAL A 90 26.85 2.00 3.88
C VAL A 90 26.04 1.48 2.69
N ARG A 91 25.81 0.17 2.68
CA ARG A 91 24.90 -0.53 1.75
C ARG A 91 23.58 -0.82 2.45
N GLY A 92 22.50 -0.88 1.68
CA GLY A 92 21.13 -0.92 2.19
C GLY A 92 20.43 0.45 2.20
N SER A 93 19.34 0.51 2.95
CA SER A 93 18.33 1.59 3.04
C SER A 93 18.28 2.11 4.48
N TYR A 94 18.23 3.43 4.67
CA TYR A 94 18.20 4.04 5.99
C TYR A 94 17.60 5.46 6.02
N ALA A 95 16.88 5.76 7.09
CA ALA A 95 16.50 7.08 7.54
C ALA A 95 17.07 7.25 8.95
N LEU A 96 18.10 8.09 9.08
CA LEU A 96 18.87 8.26 10.31
C LEU A 96 18.59 9.62 10.92
N ALA A 97 18.34 9.65 12.22
CA ALA A 97 18.41 10.88 13.01
C ALA A 97 19.44 10.67 14.13
N VAL A 98 20.44 11.55 14.18
CA VAL A 98 21.56 11.49 15.12
C VAL A 98 21.77 12.81 15.82
N MET A 99 22.32 12.74 17.02
CA MET A 99 22.72 13.87 17.84
C MET A 99 24.20 13.74 18.18
N PHE A 100 24.90 14.88 18.18
CA PHE A 100 26.31 14.97 18.58
C PHE A 100 26.41 15.72 19.89
N LYS A 101 27.25 15.24 20.80
CA LYS A 101 27.45 15.88 22.11
C LYS A 101 28.07 17.27 21.99
N ASP A 102 28.97 17.47 21.03
CA ASP A 102 29.58 18.77 20.72
C ASP A 102 28.61 19.79 20.09
N TYR A 103 27.44 19.35 19.58
CA TYR A 103 26.44 20.19 18.92
C TYR A 103 25.10 20.14 19.67
N PRO A 104 25.03 20.71 20.89
CA PRO A 104 23.82 20.66 21.69
C PRO A 104 22.69 21.46 21.02
N ASN A 105 21.49 20.88 21.03
CA ASN A 105 20.27 21.43 20.39
C ASN A 105 20.19 21.28 18.87
N GLU A 106 21.06 20.47 18.26
CA GLU A 106 20.97 20.13 16.84
C GLU A 106 20.61 18.65 16.66
N ILE A 107 19.67 18.37 15.76
CA ILE A 107 19.41 17.01 15.26
C ILE A 107 19.89 16.95 13.82
N TRP A 108 20.75 15.99 13.54
CA TRP A 108 21.30 15.76 12.21
C TRP A 108 20.63 14.55 11.60
N VAL A 109 20.26 14.65 10.33
CA VAL A 109 19.56 13.57 9.63
C VAL A 109 20.25 13.21 8.33
N ALA A 110 20.13 11.94 7.95
CA ALA A 110 20.63 11.42 6.69
C ALA A 110 19.63 10.42 6.11
N ARG A 111 19.32 10.54 4.83
CA ARG A 111 18.34 9.69 4.14
C ARG A 111 18.95 8.96 2.95
N LYS A 112 18.67 7.66 2.88
CA LYS A 112 18.84 6.83 1.69
C LYS A 112 17.71 5.80 1.60
N ASP A 113 16.89 5.90 0.55
CA ASP A 113 15.75 5.03 0.21
C ASP A 113 14.59 4.97 1.23
N SER A 114 14.85 4.97 2.55
CA SER A 114 13.79 4.99 3.58
C SER A 114 13.07 6.34 3.69
N PRO A 115 11.76 6.37 4.00
CA PRO A 115 11.01 7.62 4.16
C PRO A 115 11.50 8.47 5.33
N MET A 116 11.53 9.78 5.13
CA MET A 116 11.77 10.76 6.18
C MET A 116 11.14 12.10 5.78
N ILE A 117 10.54 12.77 6.75
CA ILE A 117 9.95 14.08 6.59
C ILE A 117 10.42 15.02 7.69
N ILE A 118 10.59 16.30 7.34
CA ILE A 118 11.00 17.34 8.28
C ILE A 118 9.88 18.37 8.38
N GLY A 119 9.33 18.55 9.58
CA GLY A 119 8.34 19.58 9.88
C GLY A 119 9.00 20.86 10.40
N VAL A 120 8.44 22.01 10.06
CA VAL A 120 8.87 23.30 10.61
C VAL A 120 7.66 24.09 11.11
N ASP A 121 7.77 24.66 12.31
CA ASP A 121 6.83 25.64 12.85
C ASP A 121 7.60 26.89 13.33
N LYS A 122 6.86 27.95 13.63
CA LYS A 122 7.40 29.17 14.24
C LYS A 122 8.14 28.93 15.57
N ASN A 123 7.88 27.81 16.23
CA ASN A 123 8.40 27.51 17.57
C ASN A 123 9.39 26.34 17.62
N ALA A 124 9.44 25.47 16.60
CA ALA A 124 10.26 24.26 16.63
C ALA A 124 10.42 23.63 15.24
N SER A 125 11.44 22.78 15.12
CA SER A 125 11.65 21.89 13.97
C SER A 125 11.44 20.44 14.41
N PHE A 126 10.90 19.60 13.53
CA PHE A 126 10.53 18.22 13.81
C PHE A 126 11.09 17.30 12.72
N VAL A 127 11.47 16.08 13.07
CA VAL A 127 11.76 15.00 12.12
C VAL A 127 10.87 13.80 12.44
N ALA A 128 10.32 13.16 11.42
CA ALA A 128 9.57 11.93 11.53
C ALA A 128 9.77 11.04 10.30
N SER A 129 9.35 9.78 10.41
CA SER A 129 9.26 8.88 9.26
C SER A 129 8.06 9.20 8.36
N ASP A 130 7.02 9.86 8.90
CA ASP A 130 5.79 10.17 8.18
C ASP A 130 5.07 11.41 8.76
N VAL A 131 4.24 12.05 7.94
CA VAL A 131 3.46 13.27 8.23
C VAL A 131 2.59 13.17 9.49
N PRO A 132 1.80 12.09 9.73
CA PRO A 132 0.85 12.05 10.85
C PRO A 132 1.51 12.29 12.23
N ALA A 133 2.77 11.90 12.39
CA ALA A 133 3.50 12.04 13.65
C ALA A 133 3.75 13.51 14.06
N ILE A 134 3.75 14.43 13.08
CA ILE A 134 4.07 15.85 13.30
C ILE A 134 2.87 16.79 13.07
N LEU A 135 1.74 16.30 12.56
CA LEU A 135 0.59 17.13 12.19
C LEU A 135 -0.03 17.94 13.32
N LYS A 136 0.01 17.41 14.55
CA LYS A 136 -0.46 18.15 15.73
C LYS A 136 0.39 19.38 16.06
N TYR A 137 1.58 19.48 15.48
CA TYR A 137 2.52 20.57 15.70
C TYR A 137 2.66 21.48 14.48
N THR A 138 2.71 20.91 13.27
CA THR A 138 2.85 21.68 12.04
C THR A 138 2.26 20.97 10.84
N ARG A 139 1.80 21.77 9.87
CA ARG A 139 1.40 21.33 8.53
C ARG A 139 2.45 21.65 7.46
N ASN A 140 3.50 22.38 7.84
CA ASN A 140 4.53 22.81 6.91
C ASN A 140 5.68 21.80 6.97
N VAL A 141 5.93 21.15 5.86
CA VAL A 141 6.85 20.02 5.76
C VAL A 141 7.81 20.15 4.59
N TYR A 142 9.02 19.63 4.77
CA TYR A 142 10.01 19.41 3.73
C TYR A 142 10.17 17.92 3.47
N TYR A 143 10.16 17.54 2.20
CA TYR A 143 10.49 16.19 1.74
C TYR A 143 11.98 16.11 1.43
N ILE A 144 12.73 15.42 2.29
CA ILE A 144 14.16 15.17 2.06
C ILE A 144 14.34 14.17 0.91
N GLY A 145 15.30 14.45 0.03
CA GLY A 145 15.64 13.65 -1.14
C GLY A 145 16.47 12.43 -0.80
N ASN A 146 16.82 11.64 -1.82
CA ASN A 146 17.68 10.48 -1.62
C ASN A 146 19.14 10.94 -1.55
N MET A 147 19.96 10.32 -0.69
CA MET A 147 21.36 10.69 -0.48
C MET A 147 21.55 12.15 -0.02
N GLU A 148 20.59 12.65 0.77
CA GLU A 148 20.63 14.00 1.35
C GLU A 148 20.73 13.95 2.87
N MET A 149 21.21 15.06 3.44
CA MET A 149 21.32 15.29 4.87
C MET A 149 20.62 16.59 5.26
N ALA A 150 20.27 16.74 6.53
CA ALA A 150 19.82 18.01 7.05
C ALA A 150 20.23 18.24 8.51
N CYS A 151 20.37 19.51 8.89
CA CYS A 151 20.54 19.98 10.25
C CYS A 151 19.25 20.65 10.70
N LEU A 152 18.62 20.12 11.74
CA LEU A 152 17.47 20.72 12.39
C LEU A 152 17.95 21.48 13.62
N LYS A 153 17.72 22.80 13.60
CA LYS A 153 17.94 23.73 14.71
C LYS A 153 16.60 24.25 15.21
N ASP A 154 16.63 25.08 16.25
CA ASP A 154 15.42 25.81 16.68
C ASP A 154 14.91 26.68 15.52
N LYS A 155 13.75 26.31 14.97
CA LYS A 155 13.02 27.03 13.89
C LYS A 155 13.67 27.05 12.51
N GLU A 156 14.86 26.49 12.37
CA GLU A 156 15.63 26.51 11.12
C GLU A 156 16.03 25.10 10.71
N VAL A 157 16.03 24.86 9.40
CA VAL A 157 16.46 23.60 8.79
C VAL A 157 17.39 23.91 7.62
N HIS A 158 18.58 23.34 7.65
CA HIS A 158 19.57 23.44 6.57
C HIS A 158 19.74 22.08 5.91
N PHE A 159 19.73 22.03 4.58
CA PHE A 159 19.84 20.78 3.82
C PHE A 159 21.18 20.71 3.11
N TYR A 160 21.71 19.51 2.96
CA TYR A 160 23.00 19.26 2.32
C TYR A 160 22.92 18.08 1.36
N ASN A 161 23.63 18.17 0.24
CA ASN A 161 23.86 17.04 -0.67
C ASN A 161 24.99 16.12 -0.14
N ILE A 162 25.24 15.01 -0.83
CA ILE A 162 26.27 14.04 -0.45
C ILE A 162 27.70 14.61 -0.48
N ASP A 163 27.94 15.68 -1.24
CA ASP A 163 29.23 16.37 -1.34
C ASP A 163 29.41 17.40 -0.20
N GLY A 164 28.39 17.60 0.65
CA GLY A 164 28.41 18.50 1.80
C GLY A 164 28.03 19.95 1.45
N GLU A 165 27.55 20.20 0.23
CA GLU A 165 27.10 21.52 -0.21
C GLU A 165 25.66 21.78 0.26
N GLU A 166 25.37 23.00 0.67
CA GLU A 166 24.03 23.41 1.10
C GLU A 166 23.07 23.49 -0.09
N ILE A 167 21.86 22.95 0.07
CA ILE A 167 20.82 22.89 -0.96
C ILE A 167 19.51 23.49 -0.47
N GLY A 168 18.70 24.02 -1.38
CA GLY A 168 17.36 24.53 -1.10
C GLY A 168 16.29 23.44 -1.17
N LYS A 169 15.24 23.58 -0.35
CA LYS A 169 14.04 22.75 -0.40
C LYS A 169 12.78 23.60 -0.36
N ASP A 170 11.79 23.19 -1.14
CA ASP A 170 10.48 23.84 -1.16
C ASP A 170 9.63 23.35 0.02
N LEU A 171 9.05 24.32 0.73
CA LEU A 171 8.15 24.04 1.83
C LEU A 171 6.78 23.66 1.28
N THR A 172 6.29 22.50 1.68
CA THR A 172 4.97 21.99 1.28
C THR A 172 4.00 22.07 2.45
N ARG A 173 2.76 22.48 2.21
CA ARG A 173 1.69 22.45 3.21
C ARG A 173 0.86 21.18 3.06
N VAL A 174 0.64 20.49 4.18
CA VAL A 174 -0.26 19.33 4.25
C VAL A 174 -1.70 19.81 4.39
N GLU A 175 -2.53 19.44 3.42
CA GLU A 175 -3.93 19.91 3.33
C GLU A 175 -4.93 19.08 4.16
N TRP A 176 -4.60 17.84 4.53
CA TRP A 176 -5.52 16.97 5.28
C TRP A 176 -5.42 17.18 6.81
N ASP A 177 -6.51 16.94 7.54
CA ASP A 177 -6.65 17.25 8.98
C ASP A 177 -6.22 16.10 9.91
N ALA A 178 -5.73 16.43 11.10
CA ALA A 178 -5.35 15.46 12.13
C ALA A 178 -6.55 14.59 12.57
N GLU A 179 -7.77 15.15 12.58
CA GLU A 179 -9.01 14.40 12.84
C GLU A 179 -9.21 13.22 11.86
N ALA A 180 -8.71 13.32 10.63
CA ALA A 180 -8.79 12.23 9.65
C ALA A 180 -7.98 10.99 10.09
N ALA A 181 -6.99 11.17 10.97
CA ALA A 181 -6.16 10.11 11.54
C ALA A 181 -6.68 9.60 12.91
N GLU A 182 -7.83 10.08 13.40
CA GLU A 182 -8.48 9.59 14.62
C GLU A 182 -9.55 8.52 14.31
N LYS A 183 -9.97 7.75 15.32
CA LYS A 183 -11.00 6.70 15.15
C LYS A 183 -12.41 7.23 14.92
N GLY A 184 -12.69 8.52 15.16
CA GLY A 184 -13.97 9.16 14.81
C GLY A 184 -15.21 8.47 15.37
N GLY A 185 -15.13 7.89 16.58
CA GLY A 185 -16.24 7.16 17.22
C GLY A 185 -16.37 5.67 16.85
N PHE A 186 -15.53 5.16 15.95
CA PHE A 186 -15.44 3.72 15.67
C PHE A 186 -14.52 3.01 16.67
N GLU A 187 -14.75 1.72 16.88
CA GLU A 187 -13.93 0.89 17.78
C GLU A 187 -12.53 0.63 17.22
N HIS A 188 -12.44 0.45 15.90
CA HIS A 188 -11.22 0.12 15.16
C HIS A 188 -11.04 1.08 13.97
N PHE A 189 -9.79 1.40 13.62
CA PHE A 189 -9.48 2.14 12.40
C PHE A 189 -9.98 1.41 11.16
N MET A 190 -9.84 0.08 11.09
CA MET A 190 -10.30 -0.68 9.94
C MET A 190 -11.80 -0.50 9.70
N MET A 191 -12.61 -0.49 10.76
CA MET A 191 -14.06 -0.30 10.64
C MET A 191 -14.41 1.13 10.18
N LYS A 192 -13.72 2.14 10.72
CA LYS A 192 -13.82 3.54 10.24
C LYS A 192 -13.52 3.60 8.75
N GLU A 193 -12.38 3.05 8.33
CA GLU A 193 -11.89 3.13 6.96
C GLU A 193 -12.80 2.38 5.97
N ILE A 194 -13.39 1.26 6.37
CA ILE A 194 -14.45 0.59 5.60
C ILE A 194 -15.64 1.52 5.37
N HIS A 195 -16.06 2.27 6.40
CA HIS A 195 -17.18 3.22 6.32
C HIS A 195 -16.81 4.52 5.57
N GLU A 196 -15.53 4.84 5.44
CA GLU A 196 -15.04 6.00 4.68
C GLU A 196 -14.92 5.72 3.17
N GLN A 197 -15.10 4.48 2.72
CA GLN A 197 -15.02 4.10 1.31
C GLN A 197 -15.91 4.94 0.37
N PRO A 198 -17.18 5.25 0.70
CA PRO A 198 -18.01 6.12 -0.15
C PRO A 198 -17.37 7.48 -0.41
N VAL A 199 -16.76 8.07 0.63
CA VAL A 199 -16.09 9.38 0.55
C VAL A 199 -14.82 9.25 -0.29
N ALA A 200 -13.96 8.28 0.03
CA ALA A 200 -12.71 8.02 -0.70
C ALA A 200 -12.94 7.77 -2.20
N VAL A 201 -13.97 6.99 -2.54
CA VAL A 201 -14.39 6.73 -3.92
C VAL A 201 -14.85 8.01 -4.60
N ARG A 202 -15.76 8.77 -3.97
CA ARG A 202 -16.28 10.03 -4.53
C ARG A 202 -15.16 11.04 -4.78
N ASP A 203 -14.27 11.22 -3.82
CA ASP A 203 -13.20 12.21 -3.89
C ASP A 203 -12.18 11.81 -4.96
N THR A 204 -11.89 10.51 -5.12
CA THR A 204 -11.02 10.01 -6.18
C THR A 204 -11.67 10.15 -7.56
N ILE A 205 -12.98 9.94 -7.70
CA ILE A 205 -13.69 10.23 -8.95
C ILE A 205 -13.56 11.72 -9.31
N ASN A 206 -13.88 12.60 -8.36
CA ASN A 206 -13.92 14.04 -8.60
C ASN A 206 -12.54 14.63 -8.92
N ALA A 207 -11.46 14.06 -8.37
CA ALA A 207 -10.09 14.51 -8.64
C ALA A 207 -9.68 14.39 -10.12
N TYR A 208 -10.37 13.56 -10.89
CA TYR A 208 -10.02 13.23 -12.28
C TYR A 208 -11.16 13.48 -13.26
N LEU A 209 -12.22 14.19 -12.85
CA LEU A 209 -13.29 14.60 -13.75
C LEU A 209 -13.26 16.12 -13.95
N LYS A 210 -13.38 16.54 -15.22
CA LYS A 210 -13.61 17.92 -15.61
C LYS A 210 -15.10 18.27 -15.48
N ASP A 211 -15.40 19.57 -15.52
CA ASP A 211 -16.77 20.10 -15.47
C ASP A 211 -17.67 19.56 -16.60
N ASP A 212 -17.08 19.21 -17.74
CA ASP A 212 -17.78 18.63 -18.90
C ASP A 212 -17.98 17.11 -18.81
N ASN A 213 -17.73 16.51 -17.63
CA ASN A 213 -17.81 15.08 -17.37
C ASN A 213 -16.79 14.25 -18.19
N SER A 214 -15.65 14.82 -18.58
CA SER A 214 -14.54 14.07 -19.16
C SER A 214 -13.46 13.75 -18.14
N VAL A 215 -12.77 12.62 -18.34
CA VAL A 215 -11.64 12.19 -17.52
C VAL A 215 -10.41 13.02 -17.85
N ASP A 216 -9.83 13.67 -16.83
CA ASP A 216 -8.60 14.46 -16.93
C ASP A 216 -7.36 13.63 -16.59
N LEU A 217 -6.72 13.09 -17.62
CA LEU A 217 -5.38 12.51 -17.49
C LEU A 217 -4.27 13.46 -17.98
N GLU A 218 -4.63 14.58 -18.61
CA GLU A 218 -3.65 15.59 -19.03
C GLU A 218 -3.07 16.32 -17.82
N GLY A 219 -3.88 16.53 -16.78
CA GLY A 219 -3.43 17.06 -15.49
C GLY A 219 -2.36 16.21 -14.80
N VAL A 220 -2.25 14.92 -15.14
CA VAL A 220 -1.17 14.02 -14.67
C VAL A 220 -0.06 13.81 -15.72
N GLY A 221 -0.05 14.66 -16.76
CA GLY A 221 0.95 14.65 -17.83
C GLY A 221 0.76 13.56 -18.89
N LEU A 222 -0.34 12.79 -18.84
CA LEU A 222 -0.58 11.65 -19.73
C LEU A 222 -1.51 12.07 -20.88
N LYS A 223 -0.94 12.28 -22.07
CA LYS A 223 -1.69 12.78 -23.23
C LYS A 223 -2.46 11.66 -23.94
N ASP A 224 -3.56 12.03 -24.59
CA ASP A 224 -4.37 11.10 -25.39
C ASP A 224 -3.56 10.39 -26.50
N GLU A 225 -2.56 11.08 -27.07
CA GLU A 225 -1.66 10.50 -28.08
C GLU A 225 -0.77 9.39 -27.53
N ASP A 226 -0.34 9.51 -26.27
CA ASP A 226 0.47 8.50 -25.61
C ASP A 226 -0.37 7.25 -25.34
N LEU A 227 -1.59 7.44 -24.82
CA LEU A 227 -2.56 6.37 -24.57
C LEU A 227 -2.94 5.60 -25.86
N LYS A 228 -3.09 6.31 -26.98
CA LYS A 228 -3.38 5.70 -28.29
C LYS A 228 -2.24 4.80 -28.80
N LYS A 229 -0.99 5.11 -28.44
CA LYS A 229 0.19 4.34 -28.89
C LYS A 229 0.49 3.14 -28.00
N LEU A 230 -0.05 3.08 -26.79
CA LEU A 230 0.20 1.98 -25.86
C LEU A 230 -0.06 0.63 -26.54
N SER A 231 0.97 -0.20 -26.53
CA SER A 231 0.97 -1.55 -27.10
C SER A 231 0.57 -2.59 -26.05
N GLU A 232 1.01 -2.39 -24.80
CA GLU A 232 0.71 -3.25 -23.66
C GLU A 232 0.84 -2.46 -22.34
N VAL A 233 0.19 -2.96 -21.29
CA VAL A 233 0.28 -2.42 -19.93
C VAL A 233 0.84 -3.51 -19.01
N HIS A 234 1.84 -3.17 -18.21
CA HIS A 234 2.35 -4.02 -17.15
C HIS A 234 1.97 -3.40 -15.81
N ILE A 235 1.33 -4.16 -14.93
CA ILE A 235 0.97 -3.71 -13.59
C ILE A 235 1.85 -4.47 -12.59
N SER A 236 2.56 -3.74 -11.74
CA SER A 236 3.46 -4.29 -10.73
C SER A 236 3.09 -3.77 -9.36
N ALA A 237 2.76 -4.66 -8.43
CA ALA A 237 2.35 -4.31 -7.08
C ALA A 237 2.52 -5.49 -6.10
N CYS A 238 2.21 -5.25 -4.82
CA CYS A 238 2.24 -6.27 -3.76
C CYS A 238 0.91 -6.31 -2.99
N GLY A 239 0.53 -7.48 -2.47
CA GLY A 239 -0.65 -7.65 -1.59
C GLY A 239 -1.96 -7.16 -2.21
N SER A 240 -2.77 -6.43 -1.45
CA SER A 240 -4.05 -5.88 -1.92
C SER A 240 -3.93 -5.02 -3.19
N ALA A 241 -2.82 -4.29 -3.36
CA ALA A 241 -2.60 -3.48 -4.57
C ALA A 241 -2.36 -4.35 -5.82
N TYR A 242 -1.78 -5.55 -5.65
CA TYR A 242 -1.69 -6.54 -6.74
C TYR A 242 -3.09 -7.04 -7.14
N HIS A 243 -4.00 -7.25 -6.17
CA HIS A 243 -5.38 -7.63 -6.48
C HIS A 243 -6.16 -6.56 -7.24
N VAL A 244 -5.91 -5.26 -6.97
CA VAL A 244 -6.42 -4.17 -7.82
C VAL A 244 -5.92 -4.34 -9.25
N GLY A 245 -4.63 -4.65 -9.44
CA GLY A 245 -4.05 -4.94 -10.74
C GLY A 245 -4.76 -6.09 -11.46
N MET A 246 -5.04 -7.18 -10.73
CA MET A 246 -5.77 -8.33 -11.26
C MET A 246 -7.18 -7.97 -11.74
N VAL A 247 -7.91 -7.11 -11.01
CA VAL A 247 -9.21 -6.58 -11.47
C VAL A 247 -9.02 -5.70 -12.71
N ALA A 248 -8.03 -4.79 -12.66
CA ALA A 248 -7.78 -3.84 -13.73
C ALA A 248 -7.40 -4.52 -15.05
N GLN A 249 -6.70 -5.67 -15.02
CA GLN A 249 -6.43 -6.48 -16.21
C GLN A 249 -7.72 -6.82 -16.96
N TYR A 250 -8.72 -7.40 -16.27
CA TYR A 250 -9.99 -7.74 -16.89
C TYR A 250 -10.71 -6.50 -17.46
N VAL A 251 -10.68 -5.38 -16.74
CA VAL A 251 -11.38 -4.16 -17.16
C VAL A 251 -10.71 -3.51 -18.37
N ILE A 252 -9.38 -3.35 -18.36
CA ILE A 252 -8.63 -2.76 -19.46
C ILE A 252 -8.71 -3.65 -20.70
N GLU A 253 -8.55 -4.96 -20.56
CA GLU A 253 -8.65 -5.88 -21.71
C GLU A 253 -10.05 -5.92 -22.30
N LYS A 254 -11.11 -5.87 -21.46
CA LYS A 254 -12.51 -5.85 -21.92
C LYS A 254 -12.85 -4.55 -22.65
N LEU A 255 -12.45 -3.40 -22.12
CA LEU A 255 -12.80 -2.09 -22.70
C LEU A 255 -11.83 -1.62 -23.79
N ALA A 256 -10.53 -1.60 -23.48
CA ALA A 256 -9.50 -0.96 -24.30
C ALA A 256 -8.78 -1.92 -25.24
N ARG A 257 -9.01 -3.24 -25.12
CA ARG A 257 -8.38 -4.27 -25.97
C ARG A 257 -6.84 -4.13 -26.01
N VAL A 258 -6.26 -3.67 -24.91
CA VAL A 258 -4.81 -3.58 -24.70
C VAL A 258 -4.41 -4.75 -23.80
N PRO A 259 -3.43 -5.59 -24.20
CA PRO A 259 -2.91 -6.65 -23.36
C PRO A 259 -2.42 -6.11 -22.02
N VAL A 260 -2.82 -6.75 -20.92
CA VAL A 260 -2.37 -6.38 -19.58
C VAL A 260 -1.71 -7.56 -18.91
N ARG A 261 -0.51 -7.33 -18.37
CA ARG A 261 0.20 -8.31 -17.54
C ARG A 261 0.29 -7.79 -16.13
N VAL A 262 -0.16 -8.57 -15.16
CA VAL A 262 -0.08 -8.24 -13.73
C VAL A 262 0.94 -9.14 -13.08
N GLU A 263 1.88 -8.56 -12.33
CA GLU A 263 2.97 -9.28 -11.70
C GLU A 263 3.18 -8.82 -10.27
N LEU A 264 3.61 -9.75 -9.42
CA LEU A 264 4.13 -9.41 -8.09
C LEU A 264 5.44 -8.65 -8.28
N ALA A 265 5.58 -7.51 -7.61
CA ALA A 265 6.72 -6.63 -7.84
C ALA A 265 8.07 -7.26 -7.46
N SER A 266 8.07 -8.14 -6.45
CA SER A 266 9.24 -8.93 -6.04
C SER A 266 9.75 -9.80 -7.20
N GLU A 267 8.85 -10.42 -7.98
CA GLU A 267 9.23 -11.29 -9.09
C GLU A 267 9.58 -10.50 -10.36
N PHE A 268 8.94 -9.35 -10.57
CA PHE A 268 9.13 -8.51 -11.75
C PHE A 268 10.60 -8.11 -11.94
N ARG A 269 11.26 -7.65 -10.87
CA ARG A 269 12.65 -7.17 -10.93
C ARG A 269 13.68 -8.28 -11.15
N TYR A 270 13.40 -9.51 -10.72
CA TYR A 270 14.39 -10.60 -10.74
C TYR A 270 14.36 -11.46 -11.99
N ARG A 271 13.29 -11.37 -12.80
CA ARG A 271 13.12 -12.21 -14.00
C ARG A 271 13.66 -11.60 -15.30
N ASN A 272 14.28 -10.42 -15.25
CA ASN A 272 14.68 -9.62 -16.44
C ASN A 272 13.48 -9.40 -17.40
N PRO A 273 12.56 -8.48 -17.09
CA PRO A 273 11.29 -8.37 -17.78
C PRO A 273 11.44 -7.98 -19.25
N ILE A 274 10.63 -8.60 -20.11
CA ILE A 274 10.54 -8.26 -21.54
C ILE A 274 9.40 -7.27 -21.70
N LEU A 275 9.73 -6.04 -22.09
CA LEU A 275 8.80 -4.93 -22.24
C LEU A 275 8.90 -4.37 -23.66
N ALA A 276 7.77 -4.22 -24.36
CA ALA A 276 7.76 -3.56 -25.67
C ALA A 276 8.06 -2.04 -25.52
N PRO A 277 8.65 -1.37 -26.52
CA PRO A 277 9.00 0.06 -26.41
C PRO A 277 7.82 1.00 -26.09
N ASP A 278 6.63 0.70 -26.64
CA ASP A 278 5.40 1.46 -26.39
C ASP A 278 4.57 0.85 -25.24
N SER A 279 5.24 0.30 -24.22
CA SER A 279 4.59 -0.21 -23.01
C SER A 279 4.50 0.89 -21.95
N MET A 280 3.64 0.65 -20.96
CA MET A 280 3.63 1.40 -19.72
C MET A 280 3.64 0.45 -18.52
N VAL A 281 4.52 0.73 -17.57
CA VAL A 281 4.56 0.04 -16.27
C VAL A 281 3.80 0.88 -15.25
N ILE A 282 2.71 0.34 -14.72
CA ILE A 282 1.90 0.93 -13.66
C ILE A 282 2.27 0.28 -12.33
N ALA A 283 2.76 1.08 -11.40
CA ALA A 283 2.99 0.69 -10.02
C ALA A 283 1.82 1.11 -9.14
N ILE A 284 1.19 0.16 -8.44
CA ILE A 284 0.12 0.46 -7.48
C ILE A 284 0.66 0.28 -6.07
N SER A 285 0.60 1.34 -5.25
CA SER A 285 1.05 1.29 -3.85
C SER A 285 0.33 2.32 -3.01
N GLN A 286 -0.32 1.90 -1.90
CA GLN A 286 -0.97 2.84 -1.00
C GLN A 286 0.05 3.83 -0.41
N SER A 287 1.16 3.33 0.14
CA SER A 287 2.17 4.17 0.79
C SER A 287 3.06 4.91 -0.21
N GLY A 288 3.23 4.38 -1.43
CA GLY A 288 4.22 4.89 -2.38
C GLY A 288 5.67 4.60 -1.97
N GLU A 289 5.87 3.75 -0.96
CA GLU A 289 7.18 3.44 -0.35
C GLU A 289 7.48 1.92 -0.33
N THR A 290 6.62 1.10 -0.93
CA THR A 290 6.83 -0.36 -1.00
C THR A 290 8.09 -0.67 -1.81
N ALA A 291 9.09 -1.29 -1.18
CA ALA A 291 10.44 -1.43 -1.75
C ALA A 291 10.44 -2.16 -3.10
N ASP A 292 9.77 -3.32 -3.19
CA ASP A 292 9.69 -4.10 -4.44
C ASP A 292 8.96 -3.34 -5.54
N THR A 293 7.86 -2.66 -5.21
CA THR A 293 7.09 -1.85 -6.17
C THR A 293 7.92 -0.67 -6.69
N LEU A 294 8.69 -0.02 -5.82
CA LEU A 294 9.63 1.03 -6.22
C LEU A 294 10.74 0.48 -7.13
N ALA A 295 11.26 -0.71 -6.82
CA ALA A 295 12.25 -1.37 -7.67
C ALA A 295 11.70 -1.66 -9.08
N ALA A 296 10.43 -2.02 -9.21
CA ALA A 296 9.79 -2.20 -10.52
C ALA A 296 9.75 -0.90 -11.36
N ILE A 297 9.46 0.25 -10.73
CA ILE A 297 9.55 1.57 -11.40
C ILE A 297 10.98 1.84 -11.87
N ARG A 298 11.97 1.67 -10.98
CA ARG A 298 13.38 1.89 -11.31
C ARG A 298 13.83 0.99 -12.45
N GLU A 299 13.42 -0.28 -12.47
CA GLU A 299 13.78 -1.23 -13.53
C GLU A 299 13.15 -0.87 -14.88
N ALA A 300 11.87 -0.51 -14.89
CA ALA A 300 11.19 -0.04 -16.10
C ALA A 300 11.88 1.20 -16.70
N LYS A 301 12.29 2.15 -15.85
CA LYS A 301 13.01 3.36 -16.29
C LYS A 301 14.39 3.06 -16.85
N LYS A 302 15.14 2.09 -16.30
CA LYS A 302 16.42 1.64 -16.89
C LYS A 302 16.24 1.10 -18.31
N LEU A 303 15.10 0.45 -18.58
CA LEU A 303 14.73 -0.06 -19.90
C LEU A 303 14.12 1.02 -20.81
N GLY A 304 14.00 2.26 -20.35
CA GLY A 304 13.41 3.38 -21.10
C GLY A 304 11.90 3.29 -21.27
N ILE A 305 11.22 2.49 -20.44
CA ILE A 305 9.76 2.30 -20.49
C ILE A 305 9.07 3.35 -19.62
N LYS A 306 7.95 3.88 -20.11
CA LYS A 306 7.14 4.86 -19.37
C LYS A 306 6.58 4.25 -18.10
N THR A 307 6.58 5.04 -17.04
CA THR A 307 6.13 4.61 -15.72
C THR A 307 4.99 5.47 -15.17
N MET A 308 4.07 4.82 -14.47
CA MET A 308 2.96 5.48 -13.80
C MET A 308 2.80 4.96 -12.38
N GLY A 309 2.74 5.86 -11.39
CA GLY A 309 2.42 5.52 -10.00
C GLY A 309 0.94 5.77 -9.70
N ILE A 310 0.25 4.80 -9.12
CA ILE A 310 -1.07 4.99 -8.49
C ILE A 310 -0.86 4.89 -6.98
N VAL A 311 -0.86 6.04 -6.32
CA VAL A 311 -0.41 6.18 -4.93
C VAL A 311 -1.34 7.02 -4.09
N ASN A 312 -1.37 6.81 -2.78
CA ASN A 312 -2.22 7.62 -1.89
C ASN A 312 -1.44 8.74 -1.19
N VAL A 313 -0.14 8.57 -0.99
CA VAL A 313 0.71 9.51 -0.26
C VAL A 313 1.40 10.48 -1.21
N VAL A 314 1.04 11.76 -1.09
CA VAL A 314 1.66 12.86 -1.84
C VAL A 314 3.14 12.97 -1.50
N GLY A 315 3.99 13.10 -2.52
CA GLY A 315 5.44 13.26 -2.34
C GLY A 315 6.19 11.99 -1.96
N SER A 316 5.52 10.83 -1.93
CA SER A 316 6.16 9.52 -1.73
C SER A 316 7.22 9.22 -2.79
N THR A 317 8.11 8.27 -2.51
CA THR A 317 9.24 7.94 -3.40
C THR A 317 8.77 7.46 -4.76
N ILE A 318 7.76 6.58 -4.84
CA ILE A 318 7.15 6.19 -6.13
C ILE A 318 6.57 7.40 -6.86
N ALA A 319 5.88 8.31 -6.15
CA ALA A 319 5.32 9.52 -6.77
C ALA A 319 6.41 10.44 -7.37
N ARG A 320 7.57 10.53 -6.71
CA ARG A 320 8.69 11.35 -7.21
C ARG A 320 9.45 10.70 -8.36
N GLU A 321 9.53 9.37 -8.39
CA GLU A 321 10.32 8.64 -9.37
C GLU A 321 9.54 8.22 -10.63
N ALA A 322 8.22 8.09 -10.56
CA ALA A 322 7.39 7.76 -11.73
C ALA A 322 7.28 8.94 -12.72
N ASP A 323 7.07 8.65 -14.01
CA ASP A 323 6.91 9.68 -15.05
C ASP A 323 5.51 10.33 -14.99
N HIS A 324 4.51 9.55 -14.57
CA HIS A 324 3.13 9.98 -14.35
C HIS A 324 2.65 9.51 -12.98
N VAL A 325 1.75 10.28 -12.34
CA VAL A 325 1.21 9.92 -11.02
C VAL A 325 -0.28 10.21 -10.95
N MET A 326 -1.06 9.20 -10.55
CA MET A 326 -2.42 9.40 -10.06
C MET A 326 -2.46 9.23 -8.54
N TYR A 327 -2.90 10.27 -7.84
CA TYR A 327 -3.15 10.23 -6.41
C TYR A 327 -4.56 9.72 -6.13
N THR A 328 -4.67 8.67 -5.33
CA THR A 328 -5.95 8.29 -4.74
C THR A 328 -6.29 9.27 -3.62
N MET A 329 -7.54 9.72 -3.56
CA MET A 329 -8.00 10.68 -2.55
C MET A 329 -8.61 9.96 -1.35
N ALA A 330 -7.98 8.87 -0.88
CA ALA A 330 -8.54 8.06 0.20
C ALA A 330 -8.28 8.66 1.60
N GLY A 331 -7.43 9.69 1.69
CA GLY A 331 -6.93 10.21 2.96
C GLY A 331 -6.01 9.21 3.68
N PRO A 332 -5.59 9.50 4.91
CA PRO A 332 -4.71 8.61 5.67
C PRO A 332 -5.41 7.28 5.97
N GLU A 333 -4.69 6.17 5.79
CA GLU A 333 -5.15 4.81 6.12
C GLU A 333 -4.23 4.25 7.19
N ILE A 334 -4.77 4.04 8.39
CA ILE A 334 -4.05 3.70 9.62
C ILE A 334 -4.07 2.20 9.88
N ALA A 335 -5.19 1.52 9.64
CA ALA A 335 -5.27 0.06 9.85
C ALA A 335 -4.28 -0.64 8.92
N VAL A 336 -3.55 -1.65 9.42
CA VAL A 336 -2.55 -2.37 8.61
C VAL A 336 -3.20 -2.98 7.37
N ALA A 337 -4.34 -3.66 7.53
CA ALA A 337 -5.10 -4.22 6.43
C ALA A 337 -5.75 -3.10 5.59
N THR A 338 -5.37 -3.00 4.32
CA THR A 338 -5.93 -2.01 3.39
C THR A 338 -7.42 -2.22 3.14
N THR A 339 -8.17 -1.11 3.08
CA THR A 339 -9.62 -1.09 2.80
C THR A 339 -9.98 0.01 1.79
N LYS A 340 -10.08 1.26 2.23
CA LYS A 340 -10.44 2.41 1.36
C LYS A 340 -9.41 2.72 0.30
N ALA A 341 -8.13 2.43 0.54
CA ALA A 341 -7.13 2.60 -0.51
C ALA A 341 -7.34 1.59 -1.65
N TYR A 342 -7.74 0.34 -1.38
CA TYR A 342 -8.10 -0.63 -2.44
C TYR A 342 -9.23 -0.09 -3.31
N SER A 343 -10.30 0.41 -2.68
CA SER A 343 -11.44 0.96 -3.40
C SER A 343 -11.09 2.21 -4.20
N ALA A 344 -10.28 3.12 -3.67
CA ALA A 344 -9.82 4.30 -4.40
C ALA A 344 -8.87 3.93 -5.57
N GLN A 345 -8.01 2.93 -5.39
CA GLN A 345 -7.13 2.43 -6.46
C GLN A 345 -7.93 1.79 -7.61
N LEU A 346 -9.01 1.06 -7.31
CA LEU A 346 -9.93 0.57 -8.35
C LEU A 346 -10.51 1.72 -9.17
N ILE A 347 -10.96 2.80 -8.53
CA ILE A 347 -11.50 3.98 -9.23
C ILE A 347 -10.46 4.59 -10.16
N ALA A 348 -9.22 4.78 -9.69
CA ALA A 348 -8.14 5.31 -10.53
C ALA A 348 -7.91 4.42 -11.77
N MET A 349 -7.89 3.10 -11.59
CA MET A 349 -7.76 2.14 -12.69
C MET A 349 -8.96 2.15 -13.65
N TYR A 350 -10.19 2.30 -13.13
CA TYR A 350 -11.38 2.40 -13.96
C TYR A 350 -11.39 3.66 -14.83
N LEU A 351 -11.04 4.81 -14.25
CA LEU A 351 -10.94 6.07 -14.99
C LEU A 351 -9.89 5.98 -16.10
N LEU A 352 -8.72 5.38 -15.78
CA LEU A 352 -7.68 5.10 -16.77
C LEU A 352 -8.20 4.18 -17.88
N ALA A 353 -8.86 3.07 -17.54
CA ALA A 353 -9.39 2.12 -18.51
C ALA A 353 -10.46 2.73 -19.42
N ILE A 354 -11.40 3.51 -18.86
CA ILE A 354 -12.47 4.20 -19.59
C ILE A 354 -11.86 5.23 -20.56
N LYS A 355 -10.92 6.04 -20.08
CA LYS A 355 -10.23 7.03 -20.93
C LYS A 355 -9.42 6.36 -22.03
N LEU A 356 -8.65 5.31 -21.70
CA LEU A 356 -7.86 4.54 -22.67
C LEU A 356 -8.76 3.92 -23.76
N ALA A 357 -9.89 3.31 -23.38
CA ALA A 357 -10.83 2.73 -24.34
C ALA A 357 -11.45 3.78 -25.27
N TYR A 358 -11.81 4.95 -24.73
CA TYR A 358 -12.39 6.03 -25.52
C TYR A 358 -11.40 6.65 -26.49
N VAL A 359 -10.18 6.98 -26.05
CA VAL A 359 -9.17 7.60 -26.93
C VAL A 359 -8.73 6.64 -28.03
N ARG A 360 -8.76 5.33 -27.79
CA ARG A 360 -8.48 4.30 -28.80
C ARG A 360 -9.67 4.02 -29.74
N GLY A 361 -10.84 4.60 -29.47
CA GLY A 361 -12.04 4.43 -30.30
C GLY A 361 -12.74 3.08 -30.13
N ASN A 362 -12.46 2.34 -29.05
CA ASN A 362 -13.11 1.06 -28.78
C ASN A 362 -14.51 1.22 -28.17
N ILE A 363 -14.75 2.35 -27.53
CA ILE A 363 -16.07 2.77 -27.04
C ILE A 363 -16.40 4.14 -27.62
N ASP A 364 -17.67 4.38 -27.92
CA ASP A 364 -18.14 5.67 -28.38
C ASP A 364 -18.41 6.63 -27.20
N LYS A 365 -18.74 7.88 -27.50
CA LYS A 365 -19.04 8.89 -26.49
C LYS A 365 -20.24 8.52 -25.63
N LYS A 366 -21.24 7.86 -26.19
CA LYS A 366 -22.43 7.41 -25.44
C LYS A 366 -22.03 6.41 -24.36
N ARG A 367 -21.30 5.34 -24.72
CA ARG A 367 -20.84 4.33 -23.76
C ARG A 367 -19.87 4.92 -22.74
N TYR A 368 -18.99 5.82 -23.17
CA TYR A 368 -18.11 6.57 -22.28
C TYR A 368 -18.89 7.33 -21.19
N ASP A 369 -19.92 8.10 -21.59
CA ASP A 369 -20.75 8.86 -20.65
C ASP A 369 -21.58 7.96 -19.74
N GLU A 370 -22.12 6.85 -20.27
CA GLU A 370 -22.82 5.83 -19.46
C GLU A 370 -21.92 5.27 -18.35
N LEU A 371 -20.69 4.87 -18.69
CA LEU A 371 -19.74 4.32 -17.72
C LEU A 371 -19.35 5.34 -16.64
N LEU A 372 -19.13 6.61 -17.00
CA LEU A 372 -18.81 7.65 -16.02
C LEU A 372 -20.00 7.98 -15.11
N ASN A 373 -21.21 8.03 -15.67
CA ASN A 373 -22.41 8.25 -14.87
C ASN A 373 -22.65 7.10 -13.90
N GLU A 374 -22.44 5.86 -14.34
CA GLU A 374 -22.54 4.69 -13.47
C GLU A 374 -21.46 4.71 -12.37
N LEU A 375 -20.22 5.04 -12.71
CA LEU A 375 -19.10 5.16 -11.76
C LEU A 375 -19.44 6.14 -10.62
N LYS A 376 -20.09 7.27 -10.94
CA LYS A 376 -20.56 8.27 -9.96
C LYS A 376 -21.62 7.75 -9.01
N THR A 377 -22.31 6.65 -9.33
CA THR A 377 -23.31 6.05 -8.44
C THR A 377 -22.68 5.10 -7.40
N LEU A 378 -21.43 4.69 -7.58
CA LEU A 378 -20.76 3.73 -6.69
C LEU A 378 -20.73 4.15 -5.21
N PRO A 379 -20.45 5.42 -4.83
CA PRO A 379 -20.49 5.83 -3.42
C PRO A 379 -21.80 5.46 -2.71
N ALA A 380 -22.94 5.79 -3.31
CA ALA A 380 -24.26 5.49 -2.75
C ALA A 380 -24.55 3.98 -2.72
N LYS A 381 -24.00 3.21 -3.67
CA LYS A 381 -24.13 1.74 -3.68
C LYS A 381 -23.25 1.08 -2.62
N ILE A 382 -22.08 1.63 -2.33
CA ILE A 382 -21.22 1.21 -1.22
C ILE A 382 -21.93 1.49 0.11
N GLU A 383 -22.51 2.68 0.29
CA GLU A 383 -23.31 3.02 1.49
C GLU A 383 -24.40 1.98 1.75
N ARG A 384 -25.19 1.63 0.73
CA ARG A 384 -26.20 0.57 0.83
C ARG A 384 -25.62 -0.80 1.18
N SER A 385 -24.44 -1.13 0.66
CA SER A 385 -23.78 -2.41 0.96
C SER A 385 -23.30 -2.49 2.42
N LEU A 386 -23.00 -1.35 3.04
CA LEU A 386 -22.62 -1.27 4.47
C LEU A 386 -23.81 -1.48 5.42
N GLU A 387 -25.06 -1.35 4.94
CA GLU A 387 -26.26 -1.52 5.76
C GLU A 387 -26.45 -2.97 6.23
N ASP A 388 -25.94 -3.96 5.49
CA ASP A 388 -26.08 -5.40 5.80
C ASP A 388 -25.11 -5.91 6.90
N LYS A 389 -24.39 -5.00 7.56
CA LYS A 389 -23.32 -5.33 8.51
C LYS A 389 -23.75 -6.22 9.68
N GLU A 390 -24.98 -6.09 10.17
CA GLU A 390 -25.49 -6.89 11.29
C GLU A 390 -25.72 -8.36 10.89
N ARG A 391 -26.24 -8.60 9.68
CA ARG A 391 -26.39 -9.97 9.13
C ARG A 391 -25.03 -10.60 8.88
N LEU A 392 -24.07 -9.83 8.37
CA LEU A 392 -22.68 -10.28 8.19
C LEU A 392 -21.99 -10.58 9.52
N GLN A 393 -22.19 -9.76 10.55
CA GLN A 393 -21.68 -9.99 11.90
C GLN A 393 -22.22 -11.31 12.47
N TRP A 394 -23.55 -11.50 12.42
CA TRP A 394 -24.18 -12.72 12.90
C TRP A 394 -23.71 -13.96 12.15
N PHE A 395 -23.63 -13.87 10.82
CA PHE A 395 -23.16 -14.97 9.98
C PHE A 395 -21.73 -15.35 10.34
N THR A 396 -20.84 -14.37 10.38
CA THR A 396 -19.41 -14.59 10.63
C THR A 396 -19.15 -15.14 12.03
N ALA A 397 -19.90 -14.70 13.05
CA ALA A 397 -19.77 -15.18 14.42
C ALA A 397 -19.98 -16.70 14.56
N LYS A 398 -20.80 -17.32 13.69
CA LYS A 398 -21.00 -18.79 13.67
C LYS A 398 -19.75 -19.57 13.24
N PHE A 399 -18.89 -18.92 12.46
CA PHE A 399 -17.68 -19.53 11.91
C PHE A 399 -16.41 -19.06 12.64
N SER A 400 -16.54 -18.42 13.81
CA SER A 400 -15.40 -17.92 14.59
C SER A 400 -14.34 -18.98 14.89
N ASN A 401 -14.73 -20.25 15.02
CA ASN A 401 -13.85 -21.37 15.34
C ASN A 401 -13.30 -22.15 14.12
N VAL A 402 -13.61 -21.74 12.87
CA VAL A 402 -13.16 -22.50 11.68
C VAL A 402 -11.66 -22.39 11.46
N HIS A 403 -11.00 -23.46 11.03
CA HIS A 403 -9.59 -23.36 10.65
C HIS A 403 -9.43 -22.81 9.23
N ASP A 404 -10.24 -23.33 8.30
CA ASP A 404 -10.12 -23.06 6.86
C ASP A 404 -11.37 -22.37 6.31
N VAL A 405 -11.16 -21.41 5.41
CA VAL A 405 -12.22 -20.76 4.62
C VAL A 405 -11.73 -20.60 3.19
N PHE A 406 -12.53 -21.00 2.20
CA PHE A 406 -12.16 -20.87 0.81
C PHE A 406 -13.04 -19.86 0.07
N PHE A 407 -12.44 -19.13 -0.86
CA PHE A 407 -13.13 -18.17 -1.72
C PHE A 407 -13.09 -18.67 -3.16
N ILE A 408 -14.21 -18.56 -3.88
CA ILE A 408 -14.29 -18.97 -5.29
C ILE A 408 -14.98 -17.90 -6.13
N GLY A 409 -14.49 -17.73 -7.35
CA GLY A 409 -15.08 -16.83 -8.34
C GLY A 409 -14.54 -17.10 -9.73
N ARG A 410 -15.08 -16.44 -10.74
CA ARG A 410 -14.59 -16.51 -12.13
C ARG A 410 -14.43 -15.11 -12.71
N GLY A 411 -13.42 -14.90 -13.56
CA GLY A 411 -13.16 -13.57 -14.13
C GLY A 411 -12.82 -12.54 -13.05
N ILE A 412 -13.49 -11.39 -13.07
CA ILE A 412 -13.33 -10.33 -12.06
C ILE A 412 -13.63 -10.86 -10.65
N ASP A 413 -14.60 -11.76 -10.50
CA ASP A 413 -15.00 -12.36 -9.22
C ASP A 413 -13.88 -13.21 -8.60
N TYR A 414 -13.00 -13.80 -9.42
CA TYR A 414 -11.79 -14.46 -8.91
C TYR A 414 -10.78 -13.43 -8.39
N ALA A 415 -10.57 -12.33 -9.12
CA ALA A 415 -9.67 -11.26 -8.66
C ALA A 415 -10.13 -10.66 -7.32
N ILE A 416 -11.45 -10.48 -7.14
CA ILE A 416 -12.04 -10.02 -5.88
C ILE A 416 -11.91 -11.09 -4.78
N SER A 417 -12.10 -12.37 -5.13
CA SER A 417 -11.95 -13.48 -4.18
C SER A 417 -10.55 -13.54 -3.57
N LEU A 418 -9.51 -13.22 -4.35
CA LEU A 418 -8.13 -13.10 -3.83
C LEU A 418 -8.03 -12.05 -2.72
N GLU A 419 -8.69 -10.90 -2.89
CA GLU A 419 -8.72 -9.84 -1.88
C GLU A 419 -9.52 -10.24 -0.64
N GLY A 420 -10.71 -10.83 -0.82
CA GLY A 420 -11.51 -11.33 0.30
C GLY A 420 -10.75 -12.38 1.12
N SER A 421 -10.05 -13.29 0.43
CA SER A 421 -9.20 -14.28 1.07
C SER A 421 -8.03 -13.66 1.84
N LEU A 422 -7.37 -12.65 1.26
CA LEU A 422 -6.29 -11.92 1.92
C LEU A 422 -6.77 -11.20 3.19
N LYS A 423 -7.88 -10.45 3.12
CA LYS A 423 -8.46 -9.79 4.30
C LYS A 423 -8.81 -10.79 5.39
N MET A 424 -9.45 -11.90 5.03
CA MET A 424 -9.77 -12.96 5.99
C MET A 424 -8.49 -13.48 6.68
N LYS A 425 -7.43 -13.75 5.90
CA LYS A 425 -6.16 -14.28 6.42
C LYS A 425 -5.42 -13.29 7.32
N GLU A 426 -5.28 -12.04 6.87
CA GLU A 426 -4.44 -11.02 7.52
C GLU A 426 -4.90 -10.69 8.94
N ILE A 427 -6.22 -10.52 9.14
CA ILE A 427 -6.75 -10.00 10.41
C ILE A 427 -7.36 -11.07 11.30
N SER A 428 -7.81 -12.20 10.73
CA SER A 428 -8.47 -13.26 11.52
C SER A 428 -7.61 -14.52 11.74
N TYR A 429 -6.48 -14.62 11.03
CA TYR A 429 -5.58 -15.78 11.01
C TYR A 429 -6.24 -17.11 10.62
N VAL A 430 -7.43 -17.06 10.00
CA VAL A 430 -8.02 -18.20 9.30
C VAL A 430 -7.11 -18.57 8.13
N HIS A 431 -6.87 -19.86 7.95
CA HIS A 431 -6.20 -20.34 6.76
C HIS A 431 -7.14 -20.19 5.57
N SER A 432 -6.91 -19.12 4.80
CA SER A 432 -7.78 -18.73 3.69
C SER A 432 -7.08 -18.86 2.34
N GLY A 433 -7.79 -19.41 1.36
CA GLY A 433 -7.33 -19.52 -0.02
C GLY A 433 -8.43 -19.14 -1.00
N ALA A 434 -8.05 -18.45 -2.08
CA ALA A 434 -8.96 -18.12 -3.18
C ALA A 434 -8.58 -18.90 -4.43
N TYR A 435 -9.60 -19.41 -5.12
CA TYR A 435 -9.44 -20.25 -6.31
C TYR A 435 -10.36 -19.78 -7.42
N ALA A 436 -9.88 -19.85 -8.66
CA ALA A 436 -10.75 -19.75 -9.81
C ALA A 436 -11.73 -20.94 -9.74
N ALA A 437 -13.04 -20.69 -9.74
CA ALA A 437 -14.04 -21.72 -9.45
C ALA A 437 -13.97 -22.91 -10.43
N GLY A 438 -13.51 -22.68 -11.67
CA GLY A 438 -13.30 -23.75 -12.65
C GLY A 438 -12.18 -24.72 -12.32
N GLU A 439 -11.22 -24.32 -11.49
CA GLU A 439 -10.05 -25.13 -11.14
C GLU A 439 -10.32 -26.11 -10.00
N LEU A 440 -11.49 -26.05 -9.35
CA LEU A 440 -11.78 -26.88 -8.18
C LEU A 440 -11.56 -28.37 -8.44
N LYS A 441 -12.05 -28.88 -9.58
CA LYS A 441 -11.90 -30.30 -9.96
C LYS A 441 -10.48 -30.73 -10.30
N HIS A 442 -9.56 -29.78 -10.47
CA HIS A 442 -8.16 -30.05 -10.82
C HIS A 442 -7.27 -30.28 -9.59
N GLY A 443 -7.86 -30.44 -8.40
CA GLY A 443 -7.18 -30.93 -7.20
C GLY A 443 -7.71 -30.29 -5.93
N THR A 444 -7.96 -28.97 -5.95
CA THR A 444 -8.34 -28.18 -4.77
C THR A 444 -9.62 -28.66 -4.09
N ILE A 445 -10.57 -29.23 -4.82
CA ILE A 445 -11.82 -29.76 -4.26
C ILE A 445 -11.60 -30.89 -3.24
N SER A 446 -10.41 -31.50 -3.21
CA SER A 446 -10.02 -32.48 -2.19
C SER A 446 -9.90 -31.91 -0.77
N LEU A 447 -9.79 -30.59 -0.64
CA LEU A 447 -9.75 -29.90 0.66
C LEU A 447 -11.14 -29.69 1.28
N VAL A 448 -12.21 -30.04 0.56
CA VAL A 448 -13.59 -29.81 1.04
C VAL A 448 -14.01 -30.96 1.94
N GLU A 449 -14.36 -30.61 3.17
CA GLU A 449 -14.92 -31.49 4.20
C GLU A 449 -16.33 -31.02 4.60
N ASP A 450 -17.01 -31.82 5.42
CA ASP A 450 -18.33 -31.46 5.95
C ASP A 450 -18.23 -30.21 6.83
N GLY A 451 -19.02 -29.20 6.49
CA GLY A 451 -19.03 -27.90 7.14
C GLY A 451 -17.93 -26.91 6.69
N THR A 452 -17.06 -27.27 5.73
CA THR A 452 -16.07 -26.31 5.18
C THR A 452 -16.78 -25.07 4.63
N LEU A 453 -16.44 -23.89 5.15
CA LEU A 453 -17.04 -22.63 4.68
C LEU A 453 -16.41 -22.23 3.33
N ILE A 454 -17.28 -22.08 2.31
CA ILE A 454 -16.90 -21.58 1.00
C ILE A 454 -17.71 -20.34 0.65
N ILE A 455 -17.02 -19.25 0.37
CA ILE A 455 -17.59 -17.97 -0.05
C ILE A 455 -17.45 -17.86 -1.57
N GLY A 456 -18.57 -17.96 -2.29
CA GLY A 456 -18.66 -17.78 -3.73
C GLY A 456 -19.02 -16.34 -4.10
N VAL A 457 -18.21 -15.71 -4.95
CA VAL A 457 -18.54 -14.42 -5.57
C VAL A 457 -19.00 -14.68 -7.00
N LEU A 458 -20.20 -14.20 -7.34
CA LEU A 458 -20.90 -14.49 -8.59
C LEU A 458 -21.73 -13.28 -9.07
N THR A 459 -21.03 -12.21 -9.42
CA THR A 459 -21.63 -10.92 -9.80
C THR A 459 -21.70 -10.71 -11.32
N GLN A 460 -21.00 -11.55 -12.10
CA GLN A 460 -21.01 -11.48 -13.57
C GLN A 460 -22.11 -12.35 -14.17
N SER A 461 -22.99 -11.74 -14.98
CA SER A 461 -24.20 -12.42 -15.50
C SER A 461 -23.84 -13.59 -16.41
N ASP A 462 -22.88 -13.40 -17.31
CA ASP A 462 -22.44 -14.43 -18.27
C ASP A 462 -21.72 -15.62 -17.62
N LEU A 463 -21.23 -15.46 -16.38
CA LEU A 463 -20.50 -16.50 -15.64
C LEU A 463 -21.30 -17.06 -14.46
N TYR A 464 -22.44 -16.47 -14.14
CA TYR A 464 -23.27 -16.79 -12.98
C TYR A 464 -23.57 -18.29 -12.90
N GLU A 465 -24.20 -18.86 -13.94
CA GLU A 465 -24.57 -20.28 -13.97
C GLU A 465 -23.36 -21.21 -13.83
N LYS A 466 -22.21 -20.81 -14.40
CA LYS A 466 -20.96 -21.60 -14.29
C LYS A 466 -20.43 -21.60 -12.87
N THR A 467 -20.48 -20.46 -12.17
CA THR A 467 -20.07 -20.37 -10.77
C THR A 467 -21.04 -21.11 -9.85
N VAL A 468 -22.36 -21.01 -10.09
CA VAL A 468 -23.38 -21.79 -9.37
C VAL A 468 -23.14 -23.30 -9.53
N SER A 469 -22.84 -23.77 -10.74
CA SER A 469 -22.47 -25.18 -10.97
C SER A 469 -21.26 -25.59 -10.13
N ASN A 470 -20.24 -24.73 -10.00
CA ASN A 470 -19.08 -25.02 -9.15
C ASN A 470 -19.41 -25.01 -7.67
N MET A 471 -20.32 -24.13 -7.23
CA MET A 471 -20.86 -24.13 -5.87
C MET A 471 -21.60 -25.44 -5.55
N VAL A 472 -22.47 -25.92 -6.45
CA VAL A 472 -23.15 -27.20 -6.28
C VAL A 472 -22.16 -28.37 -6.12
N GLU A 473 -21.05 -28.35 -6.86
CA GLU A 473 -20.01 -29.37 -6.77
C GLU A 473 -19.37 -29.44 -5.37
N VAL A 474 -19.08 -28.31 -4.75
CA VAL A 474 -18.53 -28.29 -3.40
C VAL A 474 -19.61 -28.54 -2.32
N LYS A 475 -20.86 -28.10 -2.54
CA LYS A 475 -21.99 -28.43 -1.67
C LYS A 475 -22.23 -29.93 -1.59
N SER A 476 -22.11 -30.63 -2.72
CA SER A 476 -22.25 -32.10 -2.77
C SER A 476 -21.18 -32.85 -1.96
N ARG A 477 -20.15 -32.15 -1.47
CA ARG A 477 -19.07 -32.67 -0.62
C ARG A 477 -19.13 -32.16 0.83
N GLY A 478 -20.24 -31.52 1.21
CA GLY A 478 -20.47 -31.06 2.58
C GLY A 478 -20.10 -29.61 2.85
N ALA A 479 -19.69 -28.84 1.83
CA ALA A 479 -19.39 -27.42 2.04
C ALA A 479 -20.62 -26.62 2.50
N TYR A 480 -20.40 -25.70 3.45
CA TYR A 480 -21.36 -24.65 3.79
C TYR A 480 -21.12 -23.46 2.87
N LEU A 481 -22.15 -23.04 2.13
CA LEU A 481 -22.01 -22.05 1.07
C LEU A 481 -22.51 -20.67 1.47
N CYS A 482 -21.68 -19.67 1.26
CA CYS A 482 -22.06 -18.27 1.24
C CYS A 482 -21.98 -17.72 -0.19
N GLY A 483 -23.08 -17.24 -0.75
CA GLY A 483 -23.10 -16.58 -2.07
C GLY A 483 -23.12 -15.06 -1.95
N ILE A 484 -22.22 -14.37 -2.65
CA ILE A 484 -22.23 -12.90 -2.81
C ILE A 484 -22.57 -12.60 -4.27
N THR A 485 -23.72 -11.97 -4.50
CA THR A 485 -24.26 -11.69 -5.85
C THR A 485 -25.01 -10.35 -5.90
N SER A 486 -25.23 -9.83 -7.10
CA SER A 486 -26.03 -8.62 -7.30
C SER A 486 -27.52 -8.88 -6.98
N SER A 487 -28.22 -7.88 -6.41
CA SER A 487 -29.64 -7.96 -6.10
C SER A 487 -30.46 -8.37 -7.33
N GLY A 488 -31.41 -9.30 -7.19
CA GLY A 488 -32.19 -9.83 -8.30
C GLY A 488 -31.84 -11.26 -8.70
N ASN A 489 -30.66 -11.75 -8.29
CA ASN A 489 -30.25 -13.15 -8.49
C ASN A 489 -30.72 -14.02 -7.32
N TYR A 490 -32.01 -14.03 -7.03
CA TYR A 490 -32.57 -14.68 -5.84
C TYR A 490 -32.55 -16.22 -5.91
N GLU A 491 -32.44 -16.78 -7.12
CA GLU A 491 -32.32 -18.23 -7.36
C GLU A 491 -31.08 -18.85 -6.68
N ILE A 492 -30.09 -18.04 -6.30
CA ILE A 492 -28.93 -18.52 -5.54
C ILE A 492 -29.31 -19.14 -4.19
N GLU A 493 -30.44 -18.74 -3.59
CA GLU A 493 -30.89 -19.25 -2.28
C GLU A 493 -31.25 -20.74 -2.31
N ASP A 494 -31.55 -21.30 -3.48
CA ASP A 494 -31.73 -22.76 -3.64
C ASP A 494 -30.41 -23.53 -3.49
N THR A 495 -29.28 -22.85 -3.69
CA THR A 495 -27.93 -23.44 -3.67
C THR A 495 -27.11 -22.99 -2.45
N ALA A 496 -27.11 -21.71 -2.09
CA ALA A 496 -26.30 -21.17 -1.01
C ALA A 496 -27.04 -21.26 0.35
N ASP A 497 -26.29 -21.53 1.41
CA ASP A 497 -26.83 -21.62 2.79
C ASP A 497 -26.88 -20.24 3.47
N PHE A 498 -26.19 -19.25 2.89
CA PHE A 498 -26.28 -17.84 3.24
C PHE A 498 -26.05 -16.99 1.99
N THR A 499 -26.81 -15.92 1.82
CA THR A 499 -26.70 -15.04 0.66
C THR A 499 -26.56 -13.58 1.07
N VAL A 500 -25.62 -12.91 0.42
CA VAL A 500 -25.36 -11.47 0.51
C VAL A 500 -25.66 -10.85 -0.84
N TYR A 501 -26.53 -9.83 -0.82
CA TYR A 501 -26.90 -9.09 -2.02
C TYR A 501 -26.23 -7.73 -2.04
N ILE A 502 -25.52 -7.43 -3.13
CA ILE A 502 -24.97 -6.09 -3.40
C ILE A 502 -25.83 -5.38 -4.45
N PRO A 503 -25.88 -4.03 -4.48
CA PRO A 503 -26.62 -3.31 -5.51
C PRO A 503 -26.10 -3.63 -6.92
N LYS A 504 -26.99 -3.69 -7.92
CA LYS A 504 -26.57 -3.86 -9.32
C LYS A 504 -25.70 -2.70 -9.80
N THR A 505 -24.65 -2.99 -10.55
CA THR A 505 -23.83 -2.00 -11.26
C THR A 505 -23.40 -2.55 -12.64
N GLU A 506 -22.60 -1.79 -13.38
CA GLU A 506 -21.92 -2.30 -14.57
C GLU A 506 -20.92 -3.38 -14.16
N GLU A 507 -20.89 -4.51 -14.89
CA GLU A 507 -20.11 -5.69 -14.49
C GLU A 507 -18.63 -5.40 -14.20
N ILE A 508 -18.05 -4.43 -14.91
CA ILE A 508 -16.65 -4.03 -14.73
C ILE A 508 -16.38 -3.32 -13.40
N PHE A 509 -17.42 -2.85 -12.70
CA PHE A 509 -17.34 -2.14 -11.42
C PHE A 509 -17.79 -3.00 -10.23
N GLU A 510 -18.25 -4.23 -10.46
CA GLU A 510 -18.76 -5.11 -9.39
C GLU A 510 -17.74 -5.33 -8.26
N ALA A 511 -16.43 -5.27 -8.57
CA ALA A 511 -15.37 -5.34 -7.56
C ALA A 511 -15.44 -4.25 -6.49
N SER A 512 -15.93 -3.07 -6.83
CA SER A 512 -16.09 -1.97 -5.87
C SER A 512 -17.23 -2.20 -4.88
N LEU A 513 -18.17 -3.10 -5.19
CA LEU A 513 -19.30 -3.41 -4.32
C LEU A 513 -19.08 -4.74 -3.59
N ALA A 514 -18.61 -5.78 -4.28
CA ALA A 514 -18.38 -7.10 -3.70
C ALA A 514 -17.27 -7.13 -2.64
N VAL A 515 -16.28 -6.21 -2.70
CA VAL A 515 -15.21 -6.14 -1.69
C VAL A 515 -15.71 -5.69 -0.31
N VAL A 516 -16.79 -4.91 -0.25
CA VAL A 516 -17.34 -4.35 1.00
C VAL A 516 -17.81 -5.44 1.96
N PRO A 517 -18.71 -6.36 1.58
CA PRO A 517 -19.10 -7.46 2.47
C PRO A 517 -17.93 -8.39 2.80
N LEU A 518 -16.97 -8.58 1.89
CA LEU A 518 -15.78 -9.40 2.15
C LEU A 518 -14.89 -8.80 3.24
N GLN A 519 -14.66 -7.49 3.20
CA GLN A 519 -13.94 -6.76 4.25
C GLN A 519 -14.68 -6.82 5.60
N LEU A 520 -16.01 -6.65 5.60
CA LEU A 520 -16.83 -6.78 6.80
C LEU A 520 -16.78 -8.19 7.40
N MET A 521 -16.84 -9.24 6.57
CA MET A 521 -16.68 -10.62 7.04
C MET A 521 -15.30 -10.85 7.67
N GLY A 522 -14.21 -10.38 7.03
CA GLY A 522 -12.88 -10.48 7.61
C GLY A 522 -12.78 -9.77 8.96
N TYR A 523 -13.31 -8.54 9.04
CA TYR A 523 -13.37 -7.75 10.27
C TYR A 523 -14.12 -8.50 11.39
N TYR A 524 -15.35 -8.93 11.12
CA TYR A 524 -16.18 -9.57 12.13
C TYR A 524 -15.63 -10.93 12.57
N MET A 525 -14.90 -11.63 11.69
CA MET A 525 -14.20 -12.87 12.04
C MET A 525 -13.07 -12.59 13.03
N SER A 526 -12.28 -11.54 12.79
CA SER A 526 -11.20 -11.12 13.69
C SER A 526 -11.73 -10.67 15.06
N VAL A 527 -12.78 -9.86 15.07
CA VAL A 527 -13.44 -9.42 16.31
C VAL A 527 -14.02 -10.61 17.08
N ALA A 528 -14.71 -11.54 16.40
CA ALA A 528 -15.27 -12.72 17.06
C ALA A 528 -14.20 -13.64 17.67
N ARG A 529 -12.94 -13.54 17.19
CA ARG A 529 -11.77 -14.25 17.74
C ARG A 529 -11.01 -13.47 18.80
N GLY A 530 -11.42 -12.23 19.11
CA GLY A 530 -10.73 -11.37 20.08
C GLY A 530 -9.33 -10.94 19.62
N LEU A 531 -9.13 -10.75 18.32
CA LEU A 531 -7.85 -10.35 17.73
C LEU A 531 -7.74 -8.83 17.55
N ASP A 532 -6.52 -8.30 17.50
CA ASP A 532 -6.27 -6.90 17.15
C ASP A 532 -6.42 -6.70 15.63
N VAL A 533 -7.53 -6.09 15.24
CA VAL A 533 -7.88 -5.82 13.84
C VAL A 533 -6.98 -4.76 13.21
N ASP A 534 -6.58 -3.75 13.98
CA ASP A 534 -5.81 -2.60 13.46
C ASP A 534 -4.32 -2.96 13.31
N LYS A 535 -3.82 -3.85 14.18
CA LYS A 535 -2.40 -4.26 14.25
C LYS A 535 -2.25 -5.79 14.31
N PRO A 536 -2.56 -6.50 13.21
CA PRO A 536 -2.34 -7.94 13.11
C PRO A 536 -0.85 -8.29 13.32
N ARG A 537 -0.60 -9.43 13.98
CA ARG A 537 0.74 -9.92 14.31
C ARG A 537 1.56 -10.13 13.04
N ASN A 538 2.87 -9.89 13.15
CA ASN A 538 3.86 -10.11 12.08
C ASN A 538 3.68 -9.24 10.82
N LEU A 539 2.73 -8.29 10.83
CA LEU A 539 2.49 -7.38 9.70
C LEU A 539 2.81 -5.94 10.08
N ALA A 540 3.22 -5.16 9.07
CA ALA A 540 3.41 -3.72 9.14
C ALA A 540 2.61 -3.05 8.02
N LYS A 541 2.20 -1.79 8.21
CA LYS A 541 1.37 -1.07 7.24
C LYS A 541 2.04 -0.90 5.88
N SER A 542 3.35 -0.68 5.87
CA SER A 542 4.15 -0.55 4.65
C SER A 542 5.44 -1.36 4.81
N VAL A 543 5.75 -2.17 3.80
CA VAL A 543 7.00 -2.93 3.72
C VAL A 543 8.02 -2.08 2.96
N THR A 544 8.84 -1.34 3.71
CA THR A 544 9.81 -0.36 3.17
C THR A 544 11.23 -0.92 3.04
N VAL A 545 11.40 -2.20 3.33
CA VAL A 545 12.65 -2.94 3.26
C VAL A 545 12.36 -4.29 2.60
N GLU A 546 13.37 -4.86 1.95
CA GLU A 546 13.29 -6.21 1.39
C GLU A 546 13.40 -7.28 2.49
#